data_AF-N4VW48-F1
#
_entry.id   AF-N4VW48-F1
#
_cell.length_a   1.000
_cell.length_b   1.000
_cell.length_c   1.000
_cell.angle_alpha   90.00
_cell.angle_beta   90.00
_cell.angle_gamma   90.00
#
_symmetry.space_group_name_H-M   'P 1'
#
loop_
_entity.id
_entity.type
_entity.pdbx_description
1 polymer ?
#
loop_
_entity_poly.entity_id
_entity_poly.type
_entity_poly.pdbx_seq_one_letter_code
_entity_poly.pdbx_strand_id
1 'polypeptide(L)'
;MPTLRRRGEAPKPVEDVDMDVNETTTRAIEPFASNLETLATAPDGTVEALGVVNDATELAKKEEVAEQISERERDHQHPRRQRSHLPTVLQFPLVTVLSFCISSLCYSLLSEWSRGELAGISKSLDTWVEVAVLAGWRVFELALGWFGNFDSYDLAALNLLAHGPPVYLIATFYNISPATAISALGIEMLSTFVPFQLLRPLSGAHAGAKNVANREILSDVPLTIFTTVLAAGIYSFTLVGAFKLYLPKTLVLFFEGLPNLAPAYTANFLTTLPVTLAFGAAARTLIFTPFVATGKTADDGKLDEFDPATATLGETLAWNFWGYTTRAKVVILRTFVAMVLTGVNTYLQTYMTVGGVESQGAATYAATWVVAAFLTGIGLGAVGGSDA
;
A
#
# COMPACT_ATOMS: atom_id res chain seq x y z
N MET A 1 -75.54 -34.26 -8.63
CA MET A 1 -75.83 -35.71 -8.64
C MET A 1 -75.83 -36.19 -10.10
N PRO A 2 -75.37 -37.41 -10.44
CA PRO A 2 -74.67 -38.42 -9.64
C PRO A 2 -73.53 -39.21 -10.35
N THR A 3 -72.83 -40.01 -9.54
CA THR A 3 -72.22 -41.36 -9.79
C THR A 3 -70.99 -41.53 -10.69
N LEU A 4 -69.81 -41.87 -10.14
CA LEU A 4 -69.32 -43.19 -9.66
C LEU A 4 -68.99 -44.20 -10.78
N ARG A 5 -67.70 -44.54 -10.95
CA ARG A 5 -67.24 -45.95 -10.85
C ARG A 5 -65.72 -46.13 -10.82
N ARG A 6 -65.35 -47.24 -10.20
CA ARG A 6 -64.07 -47.68 -9.63
C ARG A 6 -63.34 -48.64 -10.59
N ARG A 7 -62.01 -48.58 -10.55
CA ARG A 7 -61.02 -49.69 -10.50
C ARG A 7 -60.75 -50.56 -11.75
N GLY A 8 -59.46 -50.71 -12.04
CA GLY A 8 -58.86 -51.87 -12.70
C GLY A 8 -57.36 -51.62 -12.93
N GLU A 9 -56.49 -52.34 -12.23
CA GLU A 9 -55.04 -52.18 -12.24
C GLU A 9 -54.36 -53.42 -12.87
N ALA A 10 -53.26 -53.16 -13.60
CA ALA A 10 -52.16 -54.02 -14.08
C ALA A 10 -52.40 -55.05 -15.22
N PRO A 11 -51.35 -55.49 -15.99
CA PRO A 11 -49.91 -55.16 -15.95
C PRO A 11 -49.25 -54.74 -17.30
N LYS A 12 -48.00 -54.25 -17.24
CA LYS A 12 -47.07 -53.94 -18.36
C LYS A 12 -46.58 -55.21 -19.10
N PRO A 13 -46.11 -55.07 -20.35
CA PRO A 13 -44.66 -55.15 -20.63
C PRO A 13 -44.18 -54.06 -21.63
N VAL A 14 -43.09 -53.33 -21.31
CA VAL A 14 -41.72 -53.45 -21.86
C VAL A 14 -41.64 -53.18 -23.37
N GLU A 15 -41.21 -51.97 -23.71
CA GLU A 15 -40.45 -51.69 -24.94
C GLU A 15 -39.45 -50.57 -24.64
N ASP A 16 -38.20 -50.83 -25.03
CA ASP A 16 -36.99 -50.07 -24.77
C ASP A 16 -36.95 -48.76 -25.57
N VAL A 17 -36.47 -47.68 -24.92
CA VAL A 17 -35.89 -46.53 -25.63
C VAL A 17 -34.66 -46.08 -24.84
N ASP A 18 -33.49 -46.30 -25.46
CA ASP A 18 -32.21 -45.73 -25.11
C ASP A 18 -32.27 -44.20 -25.01
N MET A 19 -31.73 -43.62 -23.94
CA MET A 19 -31.09 -42.31 -24.01
C MET A 19 -29.98 -42.17 -22.96
N ASP A 20 -28.79 -42.08 -23.51
CA ASP A 20 -27.48 -41.84 -22.95
C ASP A 20 -27.39 -40.46 -22.25
N VAL A 21 -27.00 -40.43 -20.96
CA VAL A 21 -26.61 -39.19 -20.25
C VAL A 21 -25.41 -39.47 -19.35
N ASN A 22 -24.26 -39.41 -20.01
CA ASN A 22 -22.99 -38.78 -19.64
C ASN A 22 -22.62 -38.59 -18.15
N GLU A 23 -21.50 -39.24 -17.83
CA GLU A 23 -20.66 -39.18 -16.64
C GLU A 23 -20.34 -37.75 -16.17
N THR A 24 -20.56 -37.42 -14.89
CA THR A 24 -19.70 -36.50 -14.08
C THR A 24 -20.14 -36.29 -12.62
N THR A 25 -21.01 -37.13 -12.03
CA THR A 25 -21.39 -37.00 -10.60
C THR A 25 -20.99 -38.22 -9.78
N THR A 26 -19.72 -38.64 -9.88
CA THR A 26 -19.16 -39.66 -8.99
C THR A 26 -17.68 -39.39 -8.68
N ARG A 27 -17.37 -38.19 -8.18
CA ARG A 27 -16.09 -37.89 -7.51
C ARG A 27 -16.27 -36.72 -6.54
N ALA A 28 -16.64 -37.00 -5.29
CA ALA A 28 -16.34 -36.16 -4.12
C ALA A 28 -16.92 -36.74 -2.82
N ILE A 29 -16.65 -38.00 -2.46
CA ILE A 29 -16.83 -38.47 -1.07
C ILE A 29 -15.75 -39.50 -0.71
N GLU A 30 -14.47 -39.11 -0.75
CA GLU A 30 -13.36 -39.70 0.01
C GLU A 30 -12.32 -38.56 0.14
N PRO A 31 -11.89 -38.12 1.35
CA PRO A 31 -11.29 -38.98 2.38
C PRO A 31 -11.63 -38.56 3.84
N PHE A 32 -12.39 -39.39 4.57
CA PHE A 32 -12.43 -39.33 6.05
C PHE A 32 -12.21 -40.71 6.70
N ALA A 33 -11.82 -41.71 5.91
CA ALA A 33 -11.68 -43.10 6.34
C ALA A 33 -10.20 -43.53 6.45
N SER A 34 -9.36 -42.76 7.14
CA SER A 34 -7.94 -43.13 7.32
C SER A 34 -7.37 -42.96 8.72
N ASN A 35 -8.19 -42.86 9.77
CA ASN A 35 -7.70 -42.78 11.16
C ASN A 35 -8.44 -43.71 12.14
N LEU A 36 -9.01 -44.81 11.66
CA LEU A 36 -9.74 -45.77 12.50
C LEU A 36 -9.27 -47.20 12.25
N GLU A 37 -7.98 -47.46 12.44
CA GLU A 37 -7.45 -48.84 12.48
C GLU A 37 -6.24 -48.95 13.41
N THR A 38 -6.46 -48.78 14.72
CA THR A 38 -5.63 -49.49 15.71
C THR A 38 -6.44 -49.78 16.97
N LEU A 39 -7.24 -50.84 16.97
CA LEU A 39 -7.70 -51.46 18.21
C LEU A 39 -7.50 -52.97 18.13
N ALA A 40 -6.55 -53.41 18.95
CA ALA A 40 -6.21 -54.80 19.16
C ALA A 40 -7.40 -55.55 19.76
N THR A 41 -7.73 -56.68 19.15
CA THR A 41 -8.70 -57.65 19.63
C THR A 41 -8.22 -58.25 20.96
N ALA A 42 -9.02 -58.13 22.03
CA ALA A 42 -8.91 -58.96 23.22
C ALA A 42 -10.05 -60.00 23.23
N PRO A 43 -9.81 -61.26 23.66
CA PRO A 43 -10.70 -62.38 23.41
C PRO A 43 -11.56 -62.67 24.64
N ASP A 44 -12.55 -61.83 24.93
CA ASP A 44 -13.66 -62.28 25.78
C ASP A 44 -14.89 -61.42 25.52
N GLY A 45 -16.00 -62.08 25.16
CA GLY A 45 -17.19 -61.47 24.61
C GLY A 45 -18.09 -60.81 25.66
N THR A 46 -17.61 -59.81 26.38
CA THR A 46 -18.40 -59.04 27.35
C THR A 46 -18.50 -57.57 26.95
N VAL A 47 -19.74 -57.14 26.70
CA VAL A 47 -20.11 -55.74 26.51
C VAL A 47 -20.40 -55.14 27.89
N GLU A 48 -19.46 -54.37 28.45
CA GLU A 48 -19.73 -53.52 29.61
C GLU A 48 -20.20 -52.15 29.14
N ALA A 49 -21.47 -51.86 29.41
CA ALA A 49 -22.00 -50.50 29.41
C ALA A 49 -21.51 -49.80 30.69
N LEU A 50 -20.59 -48.84 30.58
CA LEU A 50 -20.15 -48.02 31.70
C LEU A 50 -19.70 -46.64 31.21
N GLY A 51 -20.32 -45.59 31.76
CA GLY A 51 -19.72 -44.25 31.83
C GLY A 51 -20.23 -43.20 30.84
N VAL A 52 -21.54 -42.94 30.80
CA VAL A 52 -22.01 -41.58 30.45
C VAL A 52 -21.72 -40.68 31.65
N VAL A 53 -21.23 -39.46 31.40
CA VAL A 53 -20.96 -38.35 32.33
C VAL A 53 -19.49 -38.20 32.79
N ASN A 54 -18.75 -37.32 32.07
CA ASN A 54 -17.98 -36.19 32.63
C ASN A 54 -17.21 -35.38 31.57
N ASP A 55 -17.16 -35.84 30.32
CA ASP A 55 -16.37 -35.17 29.26
C ASP A 55 -16.83 -33.74 28.94
N ALA A 56 -18.13 -33.44 28.93
CA ALA A 56 -18.60 -32.10 28.55
C ALA A 56 -18.18 -31.01 29.56
N THR A 57 -18.14 -31.35 30.85
CA THR A 57 -17.71 -30.45 31.94
C THR A 57 -16.21 -30.26 31.99
N GLU A 58 -15.43 -31.30 31.68
CA GLU A 58 -13.97 -31.21 31.57
C GLU A 58 -13.55 -30.44 30.31
N LEU A 59 -14.27 -30.63 29.19
CA LEU A 59 -14.05 -29.87 27.96
C LEU A 59 -14.40 -28.39 28.14
N ALA A 60 -15.52 -28.06 28.78
CA ALA A 60 -15.89 -26.67 29.07
C ALA A 60 -14.89 -25.98 30.00
N LYS A 61 -14.40 -26.68 31.04
CA LYS A 61 -13.34 -26.14 31.92
C LYS A 61 -12.02 -25.95 31.17
N LYS A 62 -11.70 -26.86 30.25
CA LYS A 62 -10.47 -26.77 29.45
C LYS A 62 -10.56 -25.64 28.41
N GLU A 63 -11.76 -25.35 27.90
CA GLU A 63 -12.06 -24.19 27.05
C GLU A 63 -11.98 -22.89 27.85
N GLU A 64 -12.59 -22.80 29.03
CA GLU A 64 -12.49 -21.61 29.90
C GLU A 64 -11.06 -21.36 30.39
N VAL A 65 -10.30 -22.41 30.72
CA VAL A 65 -8.89 -22.29 31.11
C VAL A 65 -8.02 -21.93 29.91
N ALA A 66 -8.32 -22.45 28.71
CA ALA A 66 -7.62 -22.05 27.48
C ALA A 66 -7.95 -20.61 27.06
N GLU A 67 -9.18 -20.15 27.29
CA GLU A 67 -9.61 -18.77 27.04
C GLU A 67 -8.99 -17.80 28.06
N GLN A 68 -8.90 -18.19 29.34
CA GLN A 68 -8.21 -17.42 30.39
C GLN A 68 -6.68 -17.42 30.23
N ILE A 69 -6.08 -18.50 29.73
CA ILE A 69 -4.65 -18.55 29.36
C ILE A 69 -4.42 -17.69 28.11
N SER A 70 -5.30 -17.76 27.11
CA SER A 70 -5.28 -16.89 25.93
C SER A 70 -5.42 -15.42 26.32
N GLU A 71 -6.29 -15.07 27.28
CA GLU A 71 -6.43 -13.72 27.80
C GLU A 71 -5.22 -13.24 28.62
N ARG A 72 -4.67 -14.07 29.51
CA ARG A 72 -3.43 -13.74 30.24
C ARG A 72 -2.22 -13.63 29.32
N GLU A 73 -2.18 -14.41 28.25
CA GLU A 73 -1.10 -14.37 27.25
C GLU A 73 -1.29 -13.22 26.24
N ARG A 74 -2.55 -12.77 25.99
CA ARG A 74 -2.87 -11.49 25.35
C ARG A 74 -2.40 -10.30 26.19
N ASP A 75 -2.47 -10.38 27.52
CA ASP A 75 -2.00 -9.33 28.44
C ASP A 75 -0.48 -9.29 28.65
N HIS A 76 0.26 -10.35 28.31
CA HIS A 76 1.71 -10.45 28.57
C HIS A 76 2.60 -10.29 27.33
N GLN A 77 2.04 -10.17 26.12
CA GLN A 77 2.81 -9.92 24.90
C GLN A 77 2.71 -8.46 24.42
N HIS A 78 2.91 -7.50 25.31
CA HIS A 78 3.10 -6.10 24.95
C HIS A 78 4.45 -5.59 25.47
N PRO A 79 5.46 -5.36 24.62
CA PRO A 79 6.29 -4.20 24.88
C PRO A 79 5.36 -3.00 24.72
N ARG A 80 4.82 -2.50 25.84
CA ARG A 80 4.18 -1.19 25.91
C ARG A 80 5.22 -0.14 25.51
N ARG A 81 5.41 0.06 24.20
CA ARG A 81 6.05 1.27 23.70
C ARG A 81 5.13 2.42 24.08
N GLN A 82 5.66 3.31 24.90
CA GLN A 82 4.96 4.38 25.60
C GLN A 82 3.99 5.10 24.65
N ARG A 83 2.70 5.05 24.97
CA ARG A 83 1.77 6.10 24.55
C ARG A 83 2.38 7.41 25.05
N SER A 84 2.70 8.32 24.14
CA SER A 84 3.17 9.65 24.52
C SER A 84 2.12 10.26 25.46
N HIS A 85 2.52 10.58 26.70
CA HIS A 85 1.65 11.21 27.71
C HIS A 85 1.28 12.66 27.36
N LEU A 86 1.52 13.08 26.12
CA LEU A 86 1.29 14.43 25.64
C LEU A 86 -0.15 14.56 25.12
N PRO A 87 -0.83 15.69 25.42
CA PRO A 87 -2.16 15.96 24.89
C PRO A 87 -2.13 15.94 23.36
N THR A 88 -3.06 15.22 22.74
CA THR A 88 -3.12 14.97 21.28
C THR A 88 -3.05 16.25 20.44
N VAL A 89 -3.59 17.36 20.96
CA VAL A 89 -3.60 18.67 20.30
C VAL A 89 -2.19 19.28 20.16
N LEU A 90 -1.28 19.00 21.10
CA LEU A 90 0.08 19.55 21.08
C LEU A 90 1.06 18.70 20.24
N GLN A 91 0.68 17.46 19.92
CA GLN A 91 1.58 16.53 19.22
C GLN A 91 1.88 17.00 17.80
N PHE A 92 0.89 17.51 17.05
CA PHE A 92 1.12 17.99 15.68
C PHE A 92 2.02 19.24 15.63
N PRO A 93 1.76 20.33 16.40
CA PRO A 93 2.69 21.45 16.46
C PRO A 93 4.11 21.05 16.85
N LEU A 94 4.25 20.11 17.79
CA LEU A 94 5.55 19.58 18.20
C LEU A 94 6.26 18.83 17.06
N VAL A 95 5.53 18.00 16.30
CA VAL A 95 6.05 17.33 15.09
C VAL A 95 6.58 18.35 14.10
N THR A 96 5.79 19.40 13.82
CA THR A 96 6.17 20.45 12.87
C THR A 96 7.45 21.15 13.30
N VAL A 97 7.52 21.63 14.56
CA VAL A 97 8.71 22.30 15.08
C VAL A 97 9.93 21.39 15.04
N LEU A 98 9.79 20.14 15.48
CA LEU A 98 10.90 19.18 15.47
C LEU A 98 11.37 18.88 14.04
N SER A 99 10.45 18.78 13.08
CA SER A 99 10.76 18.59 11.66
C SER A 99 11.61 19.74 11.12
N PHE A 100 11.19 21.00 11.34
CA PHE A 100 11.96 22.17 10.92
C PHE A 100 13.31 22.28 11.63
N CYS A 101 13.39 21.96 12.92
CA CYS A 101 14.67 21.96 13.65
C CYS A 101 15.64 20.92 13.08
N ILE A 102 15.19 19.69 12.82
CA ILE A 102 16.02 18.63 12.23
C ILE A 102 16.47 19.04 10.82
N SER A 103 15.55 19.50 9.97
CA SER A 103 15.90 19.99 8.63
C SER A 103 16.94 21.10 8.70
N SER A 104 16.73 22.12 9.53
CA SER A 104 17.67 23.23 9.67
C SER A 104 19.05 22.76 10.09
N LEU A 105 19.15 21.92 11.12
CA LEU A 105 20.44 21.41 11.61
C LEU A 105 21.15 20.58 10.55
N CYS A 106 20.45 19.65 9.90
CA CYS A 106 21.06 18.79 8.91
C CYS A 106 21.45 19.55 7.63
N TYR A 107 20.65 20.52 7.19
CA TYR A 107 21.01 21.36 6.04
C TYR A 107 22.21 22.27 6.33
N SER A 108 22.37 22.77 7.56
CA SER A 108 23.59 23.48 7.94
C SER A 108 24.83 22.59 7.84
N LEU A 109 24.76 21.35 8.34
CA LEU A 109 25.85 20.37 8.22
C LEU A 109 26.12 19.99 6.76
N LEU A 110 25.07 19.80 5.97
CA LEU A 110 25.18 19.48 4.55
C LEU A 110 25.83 20.63 3.78
N SER A 111 25.46 21.88 4.06
CA SER A 111 26.05 23.05 3.41
C SER A 111 27.54 23.16 3.67
N GLU A 112 27.98 22.88 4.90
CA GLU A 112 29.39 22.89 5.27
C GLU A 112 30.16 21.75 4.59
N TRP A 113 29.59 20.54 4.58
CA TRP A 113 30.23 19.36 3.98
C TRP A 113 30.27 19.40 2.45
N SER A 114 29.17 19.81 1.81
CA SER A 114 29.04 19.90 0.34
C SER A 114 29.60 21.20 -0.24
N ARG A 115 30.22 22.05 0.60
CA ARG A 115 30.78 23.36 0.19
C ARG A 115 29.77 24.25 -0.54
N GLY A 116 28.49 24.15 -0.18
CA GLY A 116 27.41 24.94 -0.77
C GLY A 116 27.02 24.56 -2.20
N GLU A 117 27.27 23.33 -2.65
CA GLU A 117 26.89 22.85 -3.99
C GLU A 117 25.43 23.18 -4.37
N LEU A 118 24.49 22.99 -3.44
CA LEU A 118 23.06 23.29 -3.65
C LEU A 118 22.78 24.79 -3.86
N ALA A 119 23.57 25.68 -3.24
CA ALA A 119 23.39 27.11 -3.36
C ALA A 119 23.77 27.63 -4.77
N GLY A 120 24.63 26.92 -5.49
CA GLY A 120 25.04 27.29 -6.85
C GLY A 120 23.94 27.13 -7.89
N ILE A 121 22.91 26.32 -7.60
CA ILE A 121 21.78 26.05 -8.51
C ILE A 121 20.47 26.60 -7.94
N SER A 122 20.48 27.02 -6.66
CA SER A 122 19.29 27.53 -6.02
C SER A 122 18.86 28.86 -6.62
N LYS A 123 17.57 28.99 -6.92
CA LYS A 123 16.94 30.28 -7.23
C LYS A 123 16.96 31.17 -5.99
N SER A 124 17.25 32.47 -6.17
CA SER A 124 17.06 33.44 -5.10
C SER A 124 15.57 33.54 -4.76
N LEU A 125 15.22 33.15 -3.54
CA LEU A 125 13.87 33.33 -2.99
C LEU A 125 13.73 34.78 -2.54
N ASP A 126 13.52 35.68 -3.50
CA ASP A 126 13.53 37.12 -3.26
C ASP A 126 12.26 37.61 -2.55
N THR A 127 11.19 36.80 -2.57
CA THR A 127 9.89 37.16 -2.00
C THR A 127 9.53 36.26 -0.81
N TRP A 128 9.15 36.87 0.31
CA TRP A 128 8.61 36.17 1.49
C TRP A 128 7.42 35.24 1.18
N VAL A 129 6.65 35.55 0.14
CA VAL A 129 5.55 34.73 -0.36
C VAL A 129 6.06 33.37 -0.86
N GLU A 130 7.18 33.32 -1.59
CA GLU A 130 7.73 32.06 -2.10
C GLU A 130 8.19 31.17 -0.93
N VAL A 131 8.85 31.76 0.07
CA VAL A 131 9.23 31.08 1.31
C VAL A 131 8.00 30.57 2.05
N ALA A 132 6.95 31.39 2.17
CA ALA A 132 5.70 31.01 2.83
C ALA A 132 4.96 29.88 2.09
N VAL A 133 5.00 29.86 0.76
CA VAL A 133 4.42 28.79 -0.05
C VAL A 133 5.17 27.48 0.17
N LEU A 134 6.51 27.49 0.13
CA LEU A 134 7.32 26.28 0.36
C LEU A 134 7.17 25.76 1.80
N ALA A 135 7.20 26.65 2.79
CA ALA A 135 7.00 26.28 4.19
C ALA A 135 5.56 25.79 4.44
N GLY A 136 4.56 26.47 3.86
CA GLY A 136 3.16 26.07 3.95
C GLY A 136 2.90 24.72 3.30
N TRP A 137 3.53 24.45 2.15
CA TRP A 137 3.50 23.14 1.51
C TRP A 137 4.10 22.08 2.43
N ARG A 138 5.28 22.32 3.02
CA ARG A 138 5.87 21.37 3.97
C ARG A 138 4.97 21.08 5.17
N VAL A 139 4.34 22.10 5.75
CA VAL A 139 3.38 21.91 6.85
C VAL A 139 2.16 21.10 6.37
N PHE A 140 1.70 21.31 5.15
CA PHE A 140 0.61 20.53 4.55
C PHE A 140 0.98 19.06 4.38
N GLU A 141 2.19 18.73 3.92
CA GLU A 141 2.67 17.34 3.84
C GLU A 141 2.63 16.64 5.20
N LEU A 142 3.17 17.32 6.23
CA LEU A 142 3.15 16.82 7.61
C LEU A 142 1.72 16.68 8.14
N ALA A 143 0.84 17.63 7.83
CA ALA A 143 -0.56 17.59 8.23
C ALA A 143 -1.28 16.40 7.59
N LEU A 144 -1.06 16.17 6.28
CA LEU A 144 -1.63 15.03 5.57
C LEU A 144 -1.16 13.71 6.17
N GLY A 145 0.14 13.60 6.48
CA GLY A 145 0.70 12.47 7.22
C GLY A 145 0.02 12.24 8.57
N TRP A 146 -0.12 13.32 9.33
CA TRP A 146 -0.69 13.27 10.67
C TRP A 146 -2.18 12.92 10.64
N PHE A 147 -3.01 13.69 9.94
CA PHE A 147 -4.46 13.46 9.90
C PHE A 147 -4.88 12.27 9.05
N GLY A 148 -4.06 11.86 8.07
CA GLY A 148 -4.28 10.67 7.25
C GLY A 148 -3.86 9.35 7.89
N ASN A 149 -3.47 9.35 9.18
CA ASN A 149 -3.01 8.16 9.92
C ASN A 149 -1.86 7.41 9.24
N PHE A 150 -0.99 8.12 8.53
CA PHE A 150 0.25 7.55 8.00
C PHE A 150 1.24 7.32 9.16
N ASP A 151 1.99 6.23 9.09
CA ASP A 151 3.10 5.97 10.00
C ASP A 151 4.42 6.54 9.47
N SER A 152 5.50 6.31 10.22
CA SER A 152 6.83 6.83 9.88
C SER A 152 7.36 6.22 8.57
N TYR A 153 7.10 4.94 8.30
CA TYR A 153 7.53 4.27 7.06
C TYR A 153 6.76 4.76 5.84
N ASP A 154 5.44 4.89 5.98
CA ASP A 154 4.57 5.50 4.99
C ASP A 154 5.05 6.90 4.61
N LEU A 155 5.40 7.73 5.60
CA LEU A 155 5.88 9.09 5.35
C LEU A 155 7.28 9.15 4.77
N ALA A 156 8.18 8.26 5.18
CA ALA A 156 9.49 8.14 4.55
C ALA A 156 9.35 7.75 3.08
N ALA A 157 8.46 6.80 2.78
CA ALA A 157 8.14 6.41 1.42
C ALA A 157 7.52 7.57 0.62
N LEU A 158 6.55 8.29 1.21
CA LEU A 158 5.93 9.45 0.59
C LEU A 158 6.96 10.55 0.30
N ASN A 159 7.85 10.85 1.24
CA ASN A 159 8.92 11.83 1.05
C ASN A 159 9.91 11.41 -0.04
N LEU A 160 10.25 10.11 -0.12
CA LEU A 160 11.09 9.61 -1.21
C LEU A 160 10.40 9.81 -2.56
N LEU A 161 9.08 9.54 -2.66
CA LEU A 161 8.32 9.77 -3.89
C LEU A 161 8.14 11.26 -4.21
N ALA A 162 8.03 12.12 -3.19
CA ALA A 162 7.78 13.54 -3.35
C ALA A 162 9.04 14.33 -3.68
N HIS A 163 10.13 14.11 -2.94
CA HIS A 163 11.40 14.83 -3.07
C HIS A 163 12.42 14.11 -3.96
N GLY A 164 12.21 12.83 -4.25
CA GLY A 164 13.05 12.06 -5.17
C GLY A 164 13.17 12.68 -6.56
N PRO A 165 12.07 13.12 -7.21
CA PRO A 165 12.16 13.64 -8.58
C PRO A 165 12.97 14.93 -8.70
N PRO A 166 12.76 15.98 -7.87
CA PRO A 166 13.65 17.14 -7.87
C PRO A 166 15.11 16.77 -7.60
N VAL A 167 15.37 15.85 -6.66
CA VAL A 167 16.72 15.38 -6.35
C VAL A 167 17.34 14.64 -7.54
N TYR A 168 16.57 13.82 -8.24
CA TYR A 168 17.01 13.14 -9.46
C TYR A 168 17.36 14.14 -10.57
N LEU A 169 16.56 15.19 -10.75
CA LEU A 169 16.84 16.26 -11.71
C LEU A 169 18.21 16.91 -11.44
N ILE A 170 18.44 17.37 -10.20
CA ILE A 170 19.68 18.08 -9.85
C ILE A 170 20.91 17.17 -9.90
N ALA A 171 20.77 15.91 -9.46
CA ALA A 171 21.86 14.93 -9.50
C ALA A 171 22.24 14.53 -10.94
N THR A 172 21.25 14.48 -11.84
CA THR A 172 21.46 13.98 -13.21
C THR A 172 21.89 15.10 -14.17
N PHE A 173 21.25 16.27 -14.08
CA PHE A 173 21.41 17.33 -15.08
C PHE A 173 22.23 18.53 -14.60
N TYR A 174 22.24 18.81 -13.29
CA TYR A 174 22.91 19.98 -12.71
C TYR A 174 24.29 19.68 -12.12
N ASN A 175 24.86 18.50 -12.38
CA ASN A 175 26.20 18.11 -11.94
C ASN A 175 26.41 18.19 -10.41
N ILE A 176 25.33 18.03 -9.64
CA ILE A 176 25.41 17.88 -8.19
C ILE A 176 25.99 16.51 -7.85
N SER A 177 26.89 16.46 -6.88
CA SER A 177 27.46 15.18 -6.47
C SER A 177 26.35 14.23 -5.95
N PRO A 178 26.36 12.95 -6.33
CA PRO A 178 25.35 11.99 -5.86
C PRO A 178 25.28 11.93 -4.34
N ALA A 179 26.39 12.15 -3.65
CA ALA A 179 26.46 12.14 -2.20
C ALA A 179 25.71 13.32 -1.58
N THR A 180 25.84 14.54 -2.13
CA THR A 180 25.03 15.70 -1.73
C THR A 180 23.55 15.47 -1.99
N ALA A 181 23.20 14.93 -3.17
CA ALA A 181 21.82 14.65 -3.55
C ALA A 181 21.15 13.62 -2.63
N ILE A 182 21.82 12.49 -2.37
CA ILE A 182 21.34 11.44 -1.45
C ILE A 182 21.24 11.99 -0.03
N SER A 183 22.20 12.82 0.41
CA SER A 183 22.15 13.44 1.73
C SER A 183 20.96 14.38 1.85
N ALA A 184 20.73 15.26 0.87
CA ALA A 184 19.57 16.16 0.86
C ALA A 184 18.25 15.38 0.95
N LEU A 185 18.13 14.29 0.20
CA LEU A 185 16.97 13.40 0.27
C LEU A 185 16.85 12.71 1.63
N GLY A 186 17.97 12.25 2.19
CA GLY A 186 18.02 11.66 3.52
C GLY A 186 17.58 12.64 4.61
N ILE A 187 17.91 13.93 4.48
CA ILE A 187 17.44 14.98 5.40
C ILE A 187 15.93 15.14 5.32
N GLU A 188 15.37 15.15 4.11
CA GLU A 188 13.92 15.21 3.93
C GLU A 188 13.20 14.00 4.55
N MET A 189 13.77 12.81 4.42
CA MET A 189 13.24 11.61 5.07
C MET A 189 13.38 11.67 6.60
N LEU A 190 14.57 12.00 7.12
CA LEU A 190 14.86 12.02 8.57
C LEU A 190 14.06 13.08 9.31
N SER A 191 13.91 14.26 8.73
CA SER A 191 13.15 15.37 9.30
C SER A 191 11.66 15.06 9.46
N THR A 192 11.13 14.05 8.77
CA THR A 192 9.74 13.60 8.95
C THR A 192 9.69 12.28 9.72
N PHE A 193 10.59 11.35 9.42
CA PHE A 193 10.63 10.03 10.04
C PHE A 193 10.84 10.10 11.55
N VAL A 194 11.84 10.87 12.02
CA VAL A 194 12.20 10.93 13.44
C VAL A 194 11.09 11.52 14.30
N PRO A 195 10.49 12.68 13.96
CA PRO A 195 9.36 13.21 14.74
C PRO A 195 8.16 12.27 14.82
N PHE A 196 7.79 11.65 13.70
CA PHE A 196 6.65 10.73 13.67
C PHE A 196 6.93 9.46 14.46
N GLN A 197 8.13 8.90 14.35
CA GLN A 197 8.51 7.71 15.10
C GLN A 197 8.51 7.95 16.62
N LEU A 198 8.84 9.16 17.07
CA LEU A 198 8.85 9.53 18.49
C LEU A 198 7.44 9.78 19.05
N LEU A 199 6.55 10.37 18.24
CA LEU A 199 5.26 10.86 18.71
C LEU A 199 4.07 9.98 18.33
N ARG A 200 4.25 9.04 17.40
CA ARG A 200 3.20 8.15 16.89
C ARG A 200 3.66 6.69 16.84
N PRO A 201 2.81 5.74 17.29
CA PRO A 201 3.10 4.31 17.12
C PRO A 201 3.02 3.89 15.65
N LEU A 202 3.79 2.87 15.28
CA LEU A 202 3.76 2.31 13.93
C LEU A 202 2.41 1.66 13.62
N SER A 203 2.00 1.69 12.36
CA SER A 203 0.83 0.94 11.91
C SER A 203 1.05 -0.56 12.11
N GLY A 204 -0.02 -1.31 12.37
CA GLY A 204 0.04 -2.76 12.50
C GLY A 204 0.72 -3.44 11.30
N ALA A 205 0.49 -2.90 10.10
CA ALA A 205 1.06 -3.36 8.84
C ALA A 205 2.60 -3.38 8.84
N HIS A 206 3.22 -2.33 9.37
CA HIS A 206 4.68 -2.21 9.45
C HIS A 206 5.25 -2.72 10.78
N ALA A 207 4.45 -2.77 11.84
CA ALA A 207 4.84 -3.30 13.14
C ALA A 207 4.87 -4.84 13.19
N GLY A 208 4.37 -5.52 12.14
CA GLY A 208 4.26 -6.98 12.10
C GLY A 208 3.26 -7.52 13.13
N ALA A 209 2.21 -6.75 13.44
CA ALA A 209 1.24 -7.13 14.45
C ALA A 209 0.50 -8.43 14.06
N LYS A 210 0.27 -9.31 15.04
CA LYS A 210 -0.34 -10.63 14.80
C LYS A 210 -1.76 -10.57 14.24
N ASN A 211 -2.48 -9.48 14.48
CA ASN A 211 -3.89 -9.30 14.11
C ASN A 211 -4.11 -8.61 12.75
N VAL A 212 -3.06 -8.45 11.94
CA VAL A 212 -3.16 -7.80 10.62
C VAL A 212 -3.65 -8.81 9.60
N ALA A 213 -4.62 -8.39 8.77
CA ALA A 213 -5.12 -9.24 7.69
C ALA A 213 -3.98 -9.56 6.69
N ASN A 214 -4.03 -10.76 6.12
CA ASN A 214 -3.07 -11.22 5.10
C ASN A 214 -1.59 -11.08 5.52
N ARG A 215 -1.29 -11.27 6.81
CA ARG A 215 0.09 -11.15 7.34
C ARG A 215 1.08 -12.03 6.59
N GLU A 216 0.66 -13.23 6.17
CA GLU A 216 1.49 -14.16 5.39
C GLU A 216 2.00 -13.51 4.09
N ILE A 217 1.11 -12.78 3.39
CA ILE A 217 1.39 -12.02 2.18
C ILE A 217 2.37 -10.86 2.46
N LEU A 218 2.22 -10.18 3.61
CA LEU A 218 3.14 -9.10 4.02
C LEU A 218 4.53 -9.61 4.39
N SER A 219 4.63 -10.81 4.97
CA SER A 219 5.90 -11.43 5.34
C SER A 219 6.61 -12.16 4.21
N ASP A 220 5.95 -12.33 3.05
CA ASP A 220 6.52 -13.07 1.93
C ASP A 220 7.61 -12.26 1.21
N VAL A 221 8.83 -12.80 1.22
CA VAL A 221 10.02 -12.16 0.64
C VAL A 221 9.96 -12.18 -0.90
N PRO A 222 9.69 -13.32 -1.57
CA PRO A 222 9.40 -13.36 -3.00
C PRO A 222 8.39 -12.30 -3.45
N LEU A 223 7.20 -12.23 -2.84
CA LEU A 223 6.20 -11.23 -3.22
C LEU A 223 6.71 -9.80 -3.00
N THR A 224 7.46 -9.56 -1.92
CA THR A 224 8.11 -8.28 -1.67
C THR A 224 9.06 -7.89 -2.81
N ILE A 225 9.86 -8.83 -3.29
CA ILE A 225 10.79 -8.60 -4.40
C ILE A 225 10.00 -8.35 -5.69
N PHE A 226 9.03 -9.20 -6.03
CA PHE A 226 8.26 -9.08 -7.28
C PHE A 226 7.47 -7.77 -7.36
N THR A 227 6.79 -7.38 -6.28
CA THR A 227 6.01 -6.13 -6.25
C THR A 227 6.91 -4.90 -6.30
N THR A 228 8.08 -4.95 -5.67
CA THR A 228 9.08 -3.87 -5.75
C THR A 228 9.66 -3.76 -7.16
N VAL A 229 10.03 -4.88 -7.78
CA VAL A 229 10.57 -4.92 -9.15
C VAL A 229 9.53 -4.50 -10.17
N LEU A 230 8.26 -4.91 -10.00
CA LEU A 230 7.15 -4.46 -10.84
C LEU A 230 7.00 -2.93 -10.78
N ALA A 231 6.92 -2.37 -9.57
CA ALA A 231 6.82 -0.92 -9.38
C ALA A 231 8.04 -0.19 -9.97
N ALA A 232 9.26 -0.68 -9.71
CA ALA A 232 10.49 -0.13 -10.26
C ALA A 232 10.53 -0.20 -11.80
N GLY A 233 10.00 -1.29 -12.37
CA GLY A 233 9.82 -1.45 -13.81
C GLY A 233 8.90 -0.38 -14.38
N ILE A 234 7.72 -0.17 -13.77
CA ILE A 234 6.77 0.87 -14.22
C ILE A 234 7.38 2.27 -14.18
N TYR A 235 8.08 2.62 -13.10
CA TYR A 235 8.82 3.88 -13.01
C TYR A 235 9.89 3.99 -14.10
N SER A 236 10.65 2.93 -14.37
CA SER A 236 11.68 2.90 -15.40
C SER A 236 11.11 3.03 -16.81
N PHE A 237 10.05 2.27 -17.14
CA PHE A 237 9.35 2.37 -18.43
C PHE A 237 8.80 3.78 -18.66
N THR A 238 8.17 4.37 -17.64
CA THR A 238 7.61 5.72 -17.74
C THR A 238 8.70 6.76 -17.95
N LEU A 239 9.79 6.69 -17.19
CA LEU A 239 10.88 7.65 -17.26
C LEU A 239 11.68 7.53 -18.57
N VAL A 240 12.05 6.31 -18.98
CA VAL A 240 12.71 6.06 -20.26
C VAL A 240 11.80 6.46 -21.42
N GLY A 241 10.50 6.16 -21.33
CA GLY A 241 9.50 6.60 -22.31
C GLY A 241 9.45 8.12 -22.43
N ALA A 242 9.39 8.84 -21.31
CA ALA A 242 9.43 10.30 -21.29
C ALA A 242 10.71 10.84 -21.93
N PHE A 243 11.88 10.25 -21.63
CA PHE A 243 13.15 10.61 -22.26
C PHE A 243 13.18 10.38 -23.78
N LYS A 244 12.45 9.40 -24.31
CA LYS A 244 12.36 9.17 -25.76
C LYS A 244 11.30 10.04 -26.44
N LEU A 245 10.27 10.47 -25.73
CA LEU A 245 9.12 11.15 -26.32
C LEU A 245 9.20 12.67 -26.25
N TYR A 246 9.47 13.25 -25.08
CA TYR A 246 9.32 14.70 -24.89
C TYR A 246 10.29 15.33 -23.91
N LEU A 247 10.80 14.61 -22.91
CA LEU A 247 11.57 15.20 -21.82
C LEU A 247 12.85 15.92 -22.27
N PRO A 248 13.67 15.43 -23.23
CA PRO A 248 14.85 16.14 -23.69
C PRO A 248 14.49 17.48 -24.34
N LYS A 249 13.40 17.53 -25.11
CA LYS A 249 12.89 18.77 -25.71
C LYS A 249 12.42 19.73 -24.63
N THR A 250 11.69 19.24 -23.63
CA THR A 250 11.24 20.06 -22.48
C THR A 250 12.43 20.63 -21.72
N LEU A 251 13.45 19.83 -21.43
CA LEU A 251 14.67 20.26 -20.74
C LEU A 251 15.38 21.37 -21.52
N VAL A 252 15.52 21.24 -22.84
CA VAL A 252 16.18 22.28 -23.67
C VAL A 252 15.37 23.58 -23.72
N LEU A 253 14.03 23.48 -23.82
CA LEU A 253 13.19 24.66 -24.04
C LEU A 253 12.87 25.44 -22.76
N PHE A 254 12.77 24.76 -21.61
CA PHE A 254 12.20 25.33 -20.40
C PHE A 254 13.14 25.31 -19.19
N PHE A 255 14.36 24.78 -19.33
CA PHE A 255 15.37 24.78 -18.28
C PHE A 255 16.62 25.48 -18.79
N GLU A 256 16.77 26.75 -18.39
CA GLU A 256 17.92 27.58 -18.73
C GLU A 256 19.13 27.18 -17.88
N GLY A 257 20.32 27.20 -18.50
CA GLY A 257 21.58 26.98 -17.79
C GLY A 257 21.86 25.53 -17.40
N LEU A 258 21.18 24.54 -18.01
CA LEU A 258 21.46 23.12 -17.80
C LEU A 258 22.93 22.76 -18.16
N PRO A 259 23.76 22.32 -17.19
CA PRO A 259 25.16 21.98 -17.45
C PRO A 259 25.36 20.76 -18.35
N ASN A 260 24.49 19.75 -18.24
CA ASN A 260 24.65 18.48 -18.95
C ASN A 260 23.29 17.90 -19.36
N LEU A 261 23.14 17.55 -20.63
CA LEU A 261 21.95 16.87 -21.16
C LEU A 261 22.22 15.44 -21.64
N ALA A 262 23.48 14.98 -21.61
CA ALA A 262 23.85 13.64 -22.08
C ALA A 262 23.03 12.50 -21.45
N PRO A 263 22.71 12.52 -20.14
CA PRO A 263 21.91 11.46 -19.52
C PRO A 263 20.51 11.28 -20.13
N ALA A 264 19.90 12.34 -20.67
CA ALA A 264 18.59 12.25 -21.29
C ALA A 264 18.63 11.40 -22.58
N TYR A 265 19.75 11.41 -23.31
CA TYR A 265 19.90 10.66 -24.55
C TYR A 265 20.42 9.23 -24.34
N THR A 266 21.25 9.03 -23.31
CA THR A 266 21.82 7.71 -22.97
C THR A 266 20.93 6.88 -22.04
N ALA A 267 19.87 7.48 -21.49
CA ALA A 267 18.91 6.82 -20.62
C ALA A 267 18.35 5.54 -21.25
N ASN A 268 18.47 4.45 -20.48
CA ASN A 268 17.90 3.14 -20.72
C ASN A 268 17.48 2.51 -19.38
N PHE A 269 16.86 1.34 -19.45
CA PHE A 269 16.35 0.62 -18.28
C PHE A 269 17.43 0.37 -17.21
N LEU A 270 18.64 -0.03 -17.61
CA LEU A 270 19.72 -0.34 -16.67
C LEU A 270 20.24 0.92 -15.97
N THR A 271 20.34 2.03 -16.70
CA THR A 271 20.82 3.30 -16.12
C THR A 271 19.83 3.94 -15.15
N THR A 272 18.53 3.69 -15.33
CA THR A 272 17.47 4.25 -14.47
C THR A 272 17.14 3.34 -13.28
N LEU A 273 17.45 2.04 -13.40
CA LEU A 273 17.14 1.00 -12.42
C LEU A 273 17.49 1.34 -10.97
N PRO A 274 18.69 1.85 -10.63
CA PRO A 274 19.05 2.13 -9.24
C PRO A 274 18.10 3.15 -8.58
N VAL A 275 17.74 4.19 -9.33
CA VAL A 275 16.82 5.22 -8.88
C VAL A 275 15.42 4.64 -8.81
N THR A 276 14.95 4.00 -9.87
CA THR A 276 13.57 3.49 -9.95
C THR A 276 13.31 2.34 -8.98
N LEU A 277 14.33 1.59 -8.55
CA LEU A 277 14.23 0.62 -7.45
C LEU A 277 13.88 1.30 -6.13
N ALA A 278 14.50 2.44 -5.82
CA ALA A 278 14.18 3.20 -4.62
C ALA A 278 12.72 3.72 -4.66
N PHE A 279 12.29 4.25 -5.81
CA PHE A 279 10.90 4.65 -6.04
C PHE A 279 9.93 3.47 -5.96
N GLY A 280 10.29 2.32 -6.53
CA GLY A 280 9.48 1.11 -6.48
C GLY A 280 9.29 0.59 -5.06
N ALA A 281 10.36 0.60 -4.26
CA ALA A 281 10.30 0.22 -2.84
C ALA A 281 9.42 1.17 -2.03
N ALA A 282 9.52 2.47 -2.26
CA ALA A 282 8.63 3.45 -1.63
C ALA A 282 7.18 3.30 -2.09
N ALA A 283 6.91 3.16 -3.38
CA ALA A 283 5.56 2.98 -3.90
C ALA A 283 4.92 1.70 -3.33
N ARG A 284 5.66 0.60 -3.24
CA ARG A 284 5.20 -0.62 -2.57
C ARG A 284 4.84 -0.36 -1.11
N THR A 285 5.74 0.29 -0.37
CA THR A 285 5.53 0.59 1.06
C THR A 285 4.30 1.45 1.29
N LEU A 286 4.13 2.51 0.48
CA LEU A 286 3.06 3.48 0.63
C LEU A 286 1.69 2.97 0.13
N ILE A 287 1.67 2.18 -0.94
CA ILE A 287 0.44 1.77 -1.65
C ILE A 287 0.10 0.31 -1.37
N PHE A 288 1.04 -0.62 -1.62
CA PHE A 288 0.77 -2.06 -1.57
C PHE A 288 0.70 -2.61 -0.14
N THR A 289 1.60 -2.20 0.75
CA THR A 289 1.59 -2.65 2.16
C THR A 289 0.24 -2.37 2.86
N PRO A 290 -0.30 -1.13 2.86
CA PRO A 290 -1.58 -0.86 3.49
C PRO A 290 -2.76 -1.52 2.76
N PHE A 291 -2.67 -1.69 1.44
CA PHE A 291 -3.68 -2.40 0.65
C PHE A 291 -3.82 -3.86 1.09
N VAL A 292 -2.71 -4.59 1.16
CA VAL A 292 -2.70 -5.99 1.60
C VAL A 292 -3.05 -6.12 3.08
N ALA A 293 -2.59 -5.20 3.91
CA ALA A 293 -2.88 -5.20 5.35
C ALA A 293 -4.36 -4.93 5.68
N THR A 294 -5.13 -4.38 4.73
CA THR A 294 -6.55 -4.08 4.94
C THR A 294 -7.37 -5.36 4.77
N GLY A 295 -8.15 -5.75 5.78
CA GLY A 295 -9.05 -6.91 5.73
C GLY A 295 -10.36 -6.62 4.97
N LYS A 296 -11.22 -7.65 4.82
CA LYS A 296 -12.64 -7.40 4.51
C LYS A 296 -13.29 -6.74 5.72
N THR A 297 -14.16 -5.79 5.47
CA THR A 297 -14.85 -4.96 6.46
C THR A 297 -16.36 -5.14 6.35
N ALA A 298 -17.11 -4.73 7.39
CA ALA A 298 -18.58 -4.80 7.36
C ALA A 298 -19.19 -3.96 6.22
N ASP A 299 -18.50 -2.89 5.80
CA ASP A 299 -18.92 -2.08 4.66
C ASP A 299 -18.73 -2.79 3.31
N ASP A 300 -17.84 -3.80 3.23
CA ASP A 300 -17.71 -4.64 2.05
C ASP A 300 -18.92 -5.57 1.89
N GLY A 301 -19.48 -6.08 3.00
CA GLY A 301 -20.70 -6.90 2.96
C GLY A 301 -21.93 -6.15 2.46
N LYS A 302 -21.97 -4.81 2.61
CA LYS A 302 -23.03 -3.96 2.04
C LYS A 302 -22.92 -3.81 0.52
N LEU A 303 -21.72 -4.01 -0.04
CA LEU A 303 -21.51 -4.00 -1.49
C LEU A 303 -22.10 -5.27 -2.12
N ASP A 304 -22.00 -6.39 -1.41
CA ASP A 304 -22.56 -7.68 -1.84
C ASP A 304 -24.11 -7.68 -1.82
N GLU A 305 -24.71 -6.79 -1.03
CA GLU A 305 -26.18 -6.63 -0.93
C GLU A 305 -26.77 -5.77 -2.05
N PHE A 306 -25.95 -5.07 -2.84
CA PHE A 306 -26.47 -4.22 -3.90
C PHE A 306 -27.05 -5.04 -5.06
N ASP A 307 -28.33 -4.80 -5.35
CA ASP A 307 -29.03 -5.37 -6.50
C ASP A 307 -29.26 -4.29 -7.58
N PRO A 308 -28.58 -4.38 -8.76
CA PRO A 308 -28.75 -3.41 -9.83
C PRO A 308 -30.16 -3.41 -10.44
N ALA A 309 -30.96 -4.46 -10.24
CA ALA A 309 -32.31 -4.55 -10.79
C ALA A 309 -33.34 -3.75 -9.98
N THR A 310 -33.08 -3.51 -8.69
CA THR A 310 -33.99 -2.82 -7.77
C THR A 310 -33.47 -1.45 -7.32
N ALA A 311 -32.20 -1.14 -7.59
CA ALA A 311 -31.57 0.11 -7.23
C ALA A 311 -32.14 1.34 -7.97
N THR A 312 -32.24 2.45 -7.25
CA THR A 312 -32.54 3.75 -7.84
C THR A 312 -31.37 4.26 -8.70
N LEU A 313 -31.64 5.17 -9.64
CA LEU A 313 -30.59 5.79 -10.46
C LEU A 313 -29.49 6.45 -9.61
N GLY A 314 -29.84 7.05 -8.47
CA GLY A 314 -28.88 7.65 -7.55
C GLY A 314 -27.98 6.61 -6.87
N GLU A 315 -28.54 5.49 -6.45
CA GLU A 315 -27.78 4.37 -5.86
C GLU A 315 -26.88 3.70 -6.89
N THR A 316 -27.35 3.51 -8.12
CA THR A 316 -26.54 2.97 -9.22
C THR A 316 -25.38 3.89 -9.59
N LEU A 317 -25.59 5.21 -9.60
CA LEU A 317 -24.51 6.17 -9.81
C LEU A 317 -23.53 6.18 -8.64
N ALA A 318 -24.02 6.22 -7.39
CA ALA A 318 -23.18 6.19 -6.20
C ALA A 318 -22.35 4.90 -6.13
N TRP A 319 -22.92 3.77 -6.53
CA TRP A 319 -22.18 2.53 -6.73
C TRP A 319 -21.09 2.74 -7.76
N ASN A 320 -21.43 3.05 -9.01
CA ASN A 320 -20.46 3.10 -10.10
C ASN A 320 -19.28 4.05 -9.81
N PHE A 321 -19.50 5.12 -9.05
CA PHE A 321 -18.44 6.03 -8.63
C PHE A 321 -17.67 5.57 -7.36
N TRP A 322 -18.29 4.88 -6.39
CA TRP A 322 -17.67 4.65 -5.07
C TRP A 322 -17.98 3.31 -4.38
N GLY A 323 -18.61 2.36 -5.05
CA GLY A 323 -18.89 1.02 -4.54
C GLY A 323 -17.66 0.10 -4.47
N TYR A 324 -16.45 0.66 -4.50
CA TYR A 324 -15.25 -0.15 -4.33
C TYR A 324 -15.15 -0.73 -2.92
N THR A 325 -14.54 -1.92 -2.81
CA THR A 325 -14.19 -2.51 -1.52
C THR A 325 -13.28 -1.58 -0.72
N THR A 326 -13.26 -1.70 0.60
CA THR A 326 -12.40 -0.92 1.50
C THR A 326 -10.94 -1.05 1.12
N ARG A 327 -10.49 -2.25 0.71
CA ARG A 327 -9.15 -2.48 0.17
C ARG A 327 -8.87 -1.65 -1.08
N ALA A 328 -9.78 -1.67 -2.06
CA ALA A 328 -9.64 -0.90 -3.29
C ALA A 328 -9.65 0.62 -3.02
N LYS A 329 -10.49 1.09 -2.09
CA LYS A 329 -10.49 2.49 -1.62
C LYS A 329 -9.14 2.90 -1.04
N VAL A 330 -8.48 2.03 -0.27
CA VAL A 330 -7.13 2.28 0.27
C VAL A 330 -6.11 2.45 -0.87
N VAL A 331 -6.10 1.57 -1.88
CA VAL A 331 -5.20 1.71 -3.03
C VAL A 331 -5.44 3.00 -3.78
N ILE A 332 -6.70 3.33 -4.07
CA ILE A 332 -7.08 4.55 -4.79
C ILE A 332 -6.61 5.78 -4.00
N LEU A 333 -6.90 5.84 -2.70
CA LEU A 333 -6.53 6.97 -1.85
C LEU A 333 -5.01 7.11 -1.73
N ARG A 334 -4.27 6.02 -1.50
CA ARG A 334 -2.81 6.04 -1.38
C ARG A 334 -2.14 6.42 -2.69
N THR A 335 -2.66 5.93 -3.82
CA THR A 335 -2.19 6.32 -5.16
C THR A 335 -2.46 7.79 -5.43
N PHE A 336 -3.66 8.28 -5.09
CA PHE A 336 -4.01 9.68 -5.26
C PHE A 336 -3.11 10.60 -4.42
N VAL A 337 -2.86 10.25 -3.15
CA VAL A 337 -1.93 10.98 -2.29
C VAL A 337 -0.53 11.00 -2.88
N ALA A 338 -0.02 9.85 -3.34
CA ALA A 338 1.28 9.76 -4.00
C ALA A 338 1.35 10.68 -5.24
N MET A 339 0.34 10.64 -6.11
CA MET A 339 0.26 11.48 -7.30
C MET A 339 0.27 12.99 -6.97
N VAL A 340 -0.57 13.42 -6.03
CA VAL A 340 -0.69 14.84 -5.68
C VAL A 340 0.61 15.34 -5.04
N LEU A 341 1.15 14.59 -4.08
CA LEU A 341 2.35 15.00 -3.35
C LEU A 341 3.58 14.97 -4.26
N THR A 342 3.77 13.91 -5.04
CA THR A 342 4.83 13.84 -6.04
C THR A 342 4.70 14.95 -7.07
N GLY A 343 3.51 15.18 -7.62
CA GLY A 343 3.30 16.20 -8.65
C GLY A 343 3.55 17.62 -8.14
N VAL A 344 2.86 18.01 -7.07
CA VAL A 344 2.92 19.38 -6.55
C VAL A 344 4.29 19.66 -5.93
N ASN A 345 4.86 18.74 -5.15
CA ASN A 345 6.20 18.96 -4.60
C ASN A 345 7.25 19.02 -5.71
N THR A 346 7.17 18.14 -6.71
CA THR A 346 8.11 18.20 -7.86
C THR A 346 8.00 19.53 -8.59
N TYR A 347 6.77 19.99 -8.85
CA TYR A 347 6.54 21.28 -9.48
C TYR A 347 7.09 22.45 -8.64
N LEU A 348 6.72 22.53 -7.36
CA LEU A 348 7.14 23.63 -6.48
C LEU A 348 8.65 23.67 -6.32
N GLN A 349 9.28 22.53 -6.07
CA GLN A 349 10.73 22.46 -5.92
C GLN A 349 11.44 22.84 -7.23
N THR A 350 11.04 22.25 -8.37
CA THR A 350 11.70 22.59 -9.64
C THR A 350 11.49 24.03 -10.06
N TYR A 351 10.30 24.62 -9.88
CA TYR A 351 10.02 25.99 -10.31
C TYR A 351 10.52 27.07 -9.32
N MET A 352 10.42 26.80 -8.02
CA MET A 352 10.73 27.81 -6.99
C MET A 352 12.14 27.68 -6.42
N THR A 353 12.75 26.48 -6.42
CA THR A 353 14.07 26.29 -5.81
C THR A 353 15.20 26.13 -6.81
N VAL A 354 14.94 25.75 -8.06
CA VAL A 354 15.98 25.63 -9.10
C VAL A 354 15.97 26.88 -10.00
N GLY A 355 17.15 27.49 -10.19
CA GLY A 355 17.33 28.65 -11.07
C GLY A 355 17.11 28.29 -12.54
N GLY A 356 16.47 29.20 -13.29
CA GLY A 356 16.31 29.07 -14.75
C GLY A 356 15.20 28.11 -15.21
N VAL A 357 14.32 27.64 -14.30
CA VAL A 357 13.23 26.72 -14.67
C VAL A 357 11.93 27.48 -14.93
N GLU A 358 11.37 27.31 -16.12
CA GLU A 358 10.04 27.83 -16.44
C GLU A 358 8.93 26.94 -15.87
N SER A 359 7.79 27.55 -15.52
CA SER A 359 6.62 26.86 -14.95
C SER A 359 6.15 25.71 -15.86
N GLN A 360 6.14 25.90 -17.18
CA GLN A 360 5.74 24.85 -18.12
C GLN A 360 6.71 23.66 -18.12
N GLY A 361 8.02 23.92 -17.99
CA GLY A 361 9.05 22.90 -17.85
C GLY A 361 8.89 22.08 -16.57
N ALA A 362 8.72 22.78 -15.44
CA ALA A 362 8.44 22.18 -14.14
C ALA A 362 7.18 21.30 -14.16
N ALA A 363 6.09 21.80 -14.75
CA ALA A 363 4.83 21.06 -14.83
C ALA A 363 4.96 19.79 -15.70
N THR A 364 5.62 19.90 -16.85
CA THR A 364 5.83 18.76 -17.76
C THR A 364 6.76 17.72 -17.13
N TYR A 365 7.79 18.16 -16.42
CA TYR A 365 8.68 17.29 -15.67
C TYR A 365 7.93 16.55 -14.56
N ALA A 366 7.17 17.29 -13.73
CA ALA A 366 6.36 16.71 -12.65
C ALA A 366 5.33 15.70 -13.16
N ALA A 367 4.68 15.99 -14.30
CA ALA A 367 3.70 15.10 -14.91
C ALA A 367 4.25 13.69 -15.21
N THR A 368 5.54 13.58 -15.57
CA THR A 368 6.20 12.29 -15.80
C THR A 368 6.12 11.39 -14.57
N TRP A 369 6.39 11.96 -13.40
CA TRP A 369 6.41 11.25 -12.12
C TRP A 369 5.02 10.96 -11.60
N VAL A 370 4.06 11.86 -11.86
CA VAL A 370 2.63 11.63 -11.57
C VAL A 370 2.10 10.44 -12.37
N VAL A 371 2.42 10.37 -13.67
CA VAL A 371 2.03 9.23 -14.52
C VAL A 371 2.67 7.94 -14.01
N ALA A 372 3.94 7.98 -13.60
CA ALA A 372 4.61 6.81 -13.03
C ALA A 372 3.93 6.33 -11.74
N ALA A 373 3.58 7.25 -10.83
CA ALA A 373 2.86 6.93 -9.60
C ALA A 373 1.47 6.35 -9.87
N PHE A 374 0.74 6.92 -10.83
CA PHE A 374 -0.58 6.44 -11.26
C PHE A 374 -0.53 5.01 -11.81
N LEU A 375 0.35 4.77 -12.80
CA LEU A 375 0.52 3.45 -13.39
C LEU A 375 0.99 2.42 -12.37
N THR A 376 1.83 2.84 -11.41
CA THR A 376 2.28 1.97 -10.32
C THR A 376 1.12 1.60 -9.39
N GLY A 377 0.24 2.55 -9.06
CA GLY A 377 -0.97 2.27 -8.29
C GLY A 377 -1.90 1.26 -8.98
N ILE A 378 -2.09 1.39 -10.31
CA ILE A 378 -2.83 0.40 -11.11
C ILE A 378 -2.14 -0.97 -11.05
N GLY A 379 -0.83 -1.02 -11.31
CA GLY A 379 -0.08 -2.27 -11.35
C GLY A 379 -0.10 -3.01 -10.01
N LEU A 380 0.12 -2.29 -8.90
CA LEU A 380 0.09 -2.86 -7.55
C LEU A 380 -1.32 -3.25 -7.12
N GLY A 381 -2.33 -2.46 -7.51
CA GLY A 381 -3.74 -2.76 -7.28
C GLY A 381 -4.19 -4.03 -8.00
N ALA A 382 -3.75 -4.23 -9.24
CA ALA A 382 -4.04 -5.44 -10.01
C ALA A 382 -3.43 -6.70 -9.37
N VAL A 383 -2.21 -6.62 -8.83
CA VAL A 383 -1.53 -7.76 -8.20
C VAL A 383 -2.22 -8.24 -6.92
N GLY A 384 -2.70 -7.33 -6.07
CA GLY A 384 -3.39 -7.75 -4.84
C GLY A 384 -4.92 -7.87 -4.98
N GLY A 385 -5.47 -7.60 -6.17
CA GLY A 385 -6.90 -7.70 -6.46
C GLY A 385 -7.35 -9.05 -7.05
N SER A 386 -6.42 -9.95 -7.38
CA SER A 386 -6.74 -11.25 -8.02
C SER A 386 -7.41 -12.27 -7.11
N ASP A 387 -7.53 -11.98 -5.81
CA ASP A 387 -8.17 -12.84 -4.80
C ASP A 387 -9.54 -12.29 -4.32
N ALA A 388 -10.18 -11.43 -5.11
CA ALA A 388 -11.52 -10.87 -4.83
C ALA A 388 -12.64 -11.73 -5.42
#